data_AF-X1F5E6-F1
#
_entry.id   AF-X1F5E6-F1
#
_cell.length_a   1.000
_cell.length_b   1.000
_cell.length_c   1.000
_cell.angle_alpha   90.00
_cell.angle_beta   90.00
_cell.angle_gamma   90.00
#
_symmetry.space_group_name_H-M   'P 1'
#
loop_
_entity.id
_entity.type
_entity.pdbx_description
1 polymer ?
#
loop_
_entity_poly.entity_id
_entity_poly.type
_entity_poly.pdbx_seq_one_letter_code
_entity_poly.pdbx_strand_id
1 'polypeptide(L)'
;EEKIVKLINELVTEKDLFIVKLEVNTSNTIKLLVDSHKGIQINECVALSRSIENGLDREKEDFELTVSSPGLDSPFTVLQQYQKNIGREVKVKLHDGKKLQGILIQADDKGFSIEEK
;
A
#
# COMPACT_ATOMS: atom_id res chain seq x y z
N GLU A 1 -5.03 -8.86 16.66
CA GLU A 1 -4.41 -7.99 15.65
C GLU A 1 -2.98 -8.40 15.27
N GLU A 2 -2.05 -8.57 16.23
CA GLU A 2 -0.63 -8.89 15.93
C GLU A 2 -0.41 -10.12 15.03
N LYS A 3 -1.17 -11.21 15.21
CA LYS A 3 -1.06 -12.41 14.36
C LYS A 3 -1.41 -12.14 12.90
N ILE A 4 -2.43 -11.32 12.65
CA ILE A 4 -2.88 -10.94 11.29
C ILE A 4 -1.79 -10.13 10.61
N VAL A 5 -1.27 -9.12 11.30
CA VAL A 5 -0.20 -8.25 10.78
C VAL A 5 1.03 -9.07 10.41
N LYS A 6 1.42 -10.03 11.25
CA LYS A 6 2.58 -10.89 10.99
C LYS A 6 2.36 -11.78 9.76
N LEU A 7 1.20 -12.45 9.67
CA LEU A 7 0.85 -13.30 8.54
C LEU A 7 0.83 -12.51 7.22
N ILE A 8 0.21 -11.32 7.23
CA ILE A 8 0.17 -10.45 6.04
C ILE A 8 1.59 -10.02 5.64
N ASN A 9 2.42 -9.60 6.60
CA ASN A 9 3.80 -9.20 6.30
C ASN A 9 4.61 -10.33 5.66
N GLU A 10 4.48 -11.56 6.14
CA GLU A 10 5.16 -12.73 5.57
C GLU A 10 4.72 -12.96 4.11
N LEU A 11 3.40 -12.98 3.86
CA LEU A 11 2.84 -13.19 2.52
C LEU A 11 3.18 -12.06 1.53
N VAL A 12 3.21 -10.82 2.02
CA VAL A 12 3.54 -9.64 1.24
C VAL A 12 5.02 -9.63 0.86
N THR A 13 5.89 -10.03 1.79
CA THR A 13 7.34 -10.15 1.55
C THR A 13 7.66 -11.24 0.53
N GLU A 14 6.98 -12.38 0.59
CA GLU A 14 7.16 -13.48 -0.38
C GLU A 14 6.82 -13.06 -1.82
N LYS A 15 5.89 -12.10 -1.97
CA LYS A 15 5.37 -11.65 -3.27
C LYS A 15 6.00 -10.36 -3.81
N ASP A 16 7.09 -9.86 -3.21
CA ASP A 16 7.68 -8.54 -3.54
C ASP A 16 6.64 -7.39 -3.49
N LEU A 17 5.67 -7.51 -2.59
CA LEU A 17 4.66 -6.51 -2.30
C LEU A 17 5.07 -5.73 -1.05
N PHE A 18 4.42 -4.60 -0.80
CA PHE A 18 4.50 -3.89 0.48
C PHE A 18 3.11 -3.40 0.91
N ILE A 19 2.93 -3.31 2.23
CA ILE A 19 1.68 -2.82 2.83
C ILE A 19 1.66 -1.30 2.73
N VAL A 20 0.62 -0.77 2.10
CA VAL A 20 0.35 0.67 2.02
C VAL A 20 -0.51 1.10 3.21
N LYS A 21 -1.55 0.32 3.51
CA LYS A 21 -2.46 0.60 4.62
C LYS A 21 -3.09 -0.71 5.11
N LEU A 22 -3.20 -0.87 6.41
CA LEU A 22 -3.94 -1.95 7.03
C LEU A 22 -4.91 -1.33 8.05
N GLU A 23 -6.21 -1.57 7.85
CA GLU A 23 -7.26 -1.15 8.75
C GLU A 23 -8.04 -2.37 9.23
N VAL A 24 -8.09 -2.56 10.54
CA VAL A 24 -8.90 -3.60 11.18
C VAL A 24 -9.95 -2.89 12.01
N ASN A 25 -11.23 -3.17 11.73
CA ASN A 25 -12.35 -2.57 12.44
C ASN A 25 -12.94 -3.55 13.46
N THR A 26 -13.69 -3.02 14.43
CA THR A 26 -14.39 -3.79 15.47
C THR A 26 -15.49 -4.71 14.94
N SER A 27 -15.94 -4.51 13.69
CA SER A 27 -16.87 -5.39 12.99
C SER A 27 -16.17 -6.54 12.25
N ASN A 28 -14.93 -6.88 12.61
CA ASN A 28 -14.10 -7.87 11.91
C ASN A 28 -13.90 -7.57 10.42
N THR A 29 -13.98 -6.30 10.00
CA THR A 29 -13.66 -5.89 8.63
C THR A 29 -12.19 -5.51 8.54
N ILE A 30 -11.44 -6.24 7.72
CA ILE A 30 -10.01 -6.05 7.44
C ILE A 30 -9.89 -5.45 6.03
N LYS A 31 -9.35 -4.24 5.94
CA LYS A 31 -9.00 -3.60 4.67
C LYS A 31 -7.50 -3.52 4.54
N LEU A 32 -6.97 -4.16 3.50
CA LEU A 32 -5.56 -4.21 3.19
C LEU A 32 -5.31 -3.54 1.84
N LEU A 33 -4.56 -2.45 1.86
CA LEU A 33 -3.98 -1.84 0.68
C LEU A 33 -2.55 -2.32 0.50
N VAL A 34 -2.25 -2.90 -0.65
CA VAL A 34 -0.92 -3.40 -1.03
C VAL A 34 -0.48 -2.84 -2.35
N ASP A 35 0.83 -2.70 -2.52
CA ASP A 35 1.42 -2.15 -3.73
C ASP A 35 2.77 -2.82 -4.00
N SER A 36 3.32 -2.63 -5.20
CA SER A 36 4.60 -3.20 -5.62
C SER A 36 5.44 -2.16 -6.34
N HIS A 37 6.76 -2.34 -6.29
CA HIS A 37 7.71 -1.56 -7.08
C HIS A 37 7.53 -1.79 -8.58
N LYS A 38 7.10 -3.00 -8.98
CA LYS A 38 6.92 -3.37 -10.40
C LYS A 38 5.48 -3.15 -10.90
N GLY A 39 4.59 -2.66 -10.04
CA GLY A 39 3.16 -2.64 -10.27
C GLY A 39 2.49 -3.94 -9.84
N ILE A 40 1.23 -3.83 -9.43
CA ILE A 40 0.43 -4.94 -8.92
C ILE A 40 -0.67 -5.28 -9.92
N GLN A 41 -0.88 -6.58 -10.17
CA GLN A 41 -1.94 -7.06 -11.03
C GLN A 41 -3.13 -7.55 -10.21
N ILE A 42 -4.32 -7.58 -10.80
CA ILE A 42 -5.53 -8.05 -10.11
C ILE A 42 -5.38 -9.48 -9.58
N ASN A 43 -4.67 -10.34 -10.32
CA ASN A 43 -4.39 -11.72 -9.91
C ASN A 43 -3.53 -11.79 -8.64
N GLU A 44 -2.60 -10.86 -8.45
CA GLU A 44 -1.79 -10.79 -7.22
C GLU A 44 -2.64 -10.43 -6.01
N CYS A 45 -3.56 -9.48 -6.15
CA CYS A 45 -4.52 -9.13 -5.10
C CYS A 45 -5.41 -10.35 -4.73
N VAL A 46 -5.92 -11.07 -5.74
CA VAL A 46 -6.75 -12.27 -5.53
C VAL A 46 -5.95 -13.38 -4.84
N ALA A 47 -4.73 -13.64 -5.30
CA ALA A 47 -3.86 -14.64 -4.70
C ALA A 47 -3.53 -14.30 -3.24
N LEU A 48 -3.17 -13.04 -2.96
CA LEU A 48 -2.89 -12.57 -1.61
C LEU A 48 -4.12 -12.68 -0.70
N SER A 49 -5.31 -12.29 -1.18
CA SER A 49 -6.55 -12.43 -0.43
C SER A 49 -6.82 -13.88 -0.03
N ARG A 50 -6.66 -14.83 -0.95
CA ARG A 50 -6.83 -16.26 -0.68
C ARG A 50 -5.80 -16.79 0.31
N SER A 51 -4.54 -16.38 0.20
CA SER A 51 -3.49 -16.80 1.14
C SER A 51 -3.76 -16.27 2.56
N ILE A 52 -4.21 -15.02 2.67
CA ILE A 52 -4.60 -14.44 3.96
C ILE A 52 -5.82 -15.17 4.54
N GLU A 53 -6.84 -15.44 3.73
CA GLU A 53 -8.02 -16.23 4.14
C GLU A 53 -7.68 -17.66 4.53
N ASN A 54 -6.68 -18.31 3.92
CA ASN A 54 -6.24 -19.64 4.34
C ASN A 54 -5.46 -19.60 5.67
N GLY A 55 -4.77 -18.50 5.95
CA GLY A 55 -4.05 -18.28 7.20
C GLY A 55 -4.95 -17.81 8.35
N LEU A 56 -6.14 -17.30 8.04
CA LEU A 56 -7.16 -16.85 8.99
C LEU A 56 -8.33 -17.82 8.99
N ASP A 57 -8.56 -18.50 10.10
CA ASP A 57 -9.59 -19.52 10.22
C ASP A 57 -11.02 -18.93 10.13
N ARG A 58 -11.54 -18.80 8.90
CA ARG A 58 -12.88 -18.29 8.56
C ARG A 58 -14.01 -19.08 9.22
N GLU A 59 -13.75 -20.31 9.64
CA GLU A 59 -14.76 -21.16 10.27
C GLU A 59 -14.97 -20.83 11.75
N LYS A 60 -14.05 -20.07 12.38
CA LYS A 60 -14.15 -19.67 13.79
C LYS A 60 -14.62 -18.23 14.00
N GLU A 61 -14.34 -17.31 13.08
CA GLU A 61 -14.70 -15.90 13.21
C GLU A 61 -15.28 -15.36 11.90
N ASP A 62 -16.41 -14.67 11.98
CA ASP A 62 -16.99 -13.93 10.86
C ASP A 62 -16.12 -12.69 10.60
N PHE A 63 -15.54 -12.59 9.40
CA PHE A 63 -14.70 -11.46 9.02
C PHE A 63 -14.82 -11.14 7.53
N GLU A 64 -14.71 -9.86 7.22
CA GLU A 64 -14.69 -9.36 5.84
C GLU A 64 -13.28 -8.92 5.50
N LEU A 65 -12.64 -9.58 4.53
CA LEU A 65 -11.31 -9.20 4.03
C LEU A 65 -11.46 -8.52 2.67
N THR A 66 -10.90 -7.33 2.54
CA THR A 66 -10.74 -6.64 1.26
C THR A 66 -9.27 -6.38 0.99
N VAL A 67 -8.74 -6.97 -0.08
CA VAL A 67 -7.38 -6.72 -0.57
C VAL A 67 -7.46 -5.93 -1.87
N SER A 68 -6.86 -4.74 -1.90
CA SER A 68 -6.85 -3.90 -3.09
C SER A 68 -5.55 -3.11 -3.23
N SER A 69 -5.32 -2.59 -4.44
CA SER A 69 -4.20 -1.69 -4.72
C SER A 69 -4.60 -0.25 -4.48
N PRO A 70 -3.65 0.65 -4.10
CA PRO A 70 -3.90 2.08 -4.16
C PRO A 70 -4.22 2.48 -5.61
N GLY A 71 -5.29 3.25 -5.80
CA GLY A 71 -5.66 3.75 -7.13
C GLY A 71 -4.62 4.73 -7.68
N LEU A 72 -4.64 4.97 -8.99
CA LEU A 72 -3.73 5.92 -9.66
C LEU A 72 -3.79 7.34 -9.07
N ASP A 73 -4.97 7.77 -8.64
CA ASP A 73 -5.20 9.07 -8.00
C ASP A 73 -4.99 9.05 -6.48
N SER A 74 -4.62 7.91 -5.90
CA SER A 74 -4.38 7.82 -4.45
C SER A 74 -3.08 8.53 -4.09
N PRO A 75 -3.07 9.33 -2.99
CA PRO A 75 -1.84 9.95 -2.51
C PRO A 75 -0.86 8.86 -2.05
N PHE A 76 0.43 9.19 -2.12
CA PHE A 76 1.44 8.35 -1.50
C PHE A 76 1.31 8.45 0.01
N THR A 77 1.26 7.31 0.68
CA THR A 77 1.07 7.21 2.13
C THR A 77 2.26 6.57 2.84
N VAL A 78 3.07 5.79 2.12
CA VAL A 78 4.25 5.10 2.65
C VAL A 78 5.49 5.42 1.83
N LEU A 79 6.67 5.38 2.47
CA LEU A 79 7.95 5.74 1.85
C LEU A 79 8.25 4.91 0.58
N GLN A 80 7.91 3.61 0.57
CA GLN A 80 8.12 2.77 -0.61
C GLN A 80 7.38 3.30 -1.86
N GLN A 81 6.22 3.95 -1.69
CA GLN A 81 5.51 4.56 -2.81
C GLN A 81 6.26 5.76 -3.37
N TYR A 82 6.91 6.56 -2.52
CA TYR A 82 7.76 7.64 -3.01
C TYR A 82 9.00 7.06 -3.72
N GLN A 83 9.67 6.09 -3.10
CA GLN A 83 10.89 5.48 -3.65
C GLN A 83 10.66 4.84 -5.03
N LYS A 84 9.57 4.10 -5.22
CA LYS A 84 9.25 3.50 -6.53
C LYS A 84 8.94 4.53 -7.63
N ASN A 85 8.57 5.75 -7.24
CA ASN A 85 8.21 6.83 -8.16
C ASN A 85 9.36 7.83 -8.36
N ILE A 86 10.55 7.58 -7.81
CA ILE A 86 11.75 8.37 -8.14
C ILE A 86 11.99 8.32 -9.66
N GLY A 87 12.27 9.47 -10.26
CA GLY A 87 12.41 9.67 -11.70
C GLY A 87 11.09 9.85 -12.45
N ARG A 88 9.94 9.84 -11.77
CA ARG A 88 8.62 10.08 -12.38
C ARG A 88 8.09 11.47 -12.05
N GLU A 89 7.23 11.98 -12.92
CA GLU A 89 6.50 13.23 -12.68
C GLU A 89 5.44 13.03 -11.60
N VAL A 90 5.48 13.88 -10.57
CA VAL A 90 4.57 13.85 -9.43
C VAL A 90 3.90 15.20 -9.25
N LYS A 91 2.67 15.19 -8.71
CA LYS A 91 1.94 16.40 -8.32
C LYS A 91 1.91 16.48 -6.80
N VAL A 92 2.45 17.56 -6.26
CA VAL A 92 2.52 17.78 -4.81
C VAL A 92 1.55 18.89 -4.44
N LYS A 93 0.65 18.62 -3.51
CA LYS A 93 -0.24 19.63 -2.93
C LYS A 93 0.32 20.03 -1.57
N LEU A 94 0.79 21.27 -1.46
CA LEU A 94 1.27 21.84 -0.20
C LEU A 94 0.10 22.19 0.73
N HIS A 95 0.41 22.35 2.02
CA HIS A 95 -0.57 22.71 3.05
C HIS A 95 -1.21 24.09 2.82
N ASP A 96 -0.50 25.01 2.15
CA ASP A 96 -1.02 26.32 1.76
C ASP A 96 -1.96 26.26 0.53
N GLY A 97 -2.20 25.06 0.00
CA GLY A 97 -3.06 24.81 -1.15
C GLY A 97 -2.35 24.94 -2.51
N LYS A 98 -1.08 25.36 -2.55
CA LYS A 98 -0.31 25.39 -3.79
C LYS A 98 -0.08 23.99 -4.33
N LYS A 99 -0.06 23.88 -5.65
CA LYS A 99 0.22 22.63 -6.37
C LYS A 99 1.54 22.81 -7.11
N LEU A 100 2.50 21.94 -6.80
CA LEU A 100 3.77 21.84 -7.51
C LEU A 100 3.72 20.62 -8.43
N GLN A 101 4.42 20.70 -9.56
CA GLN A 101 4.59 19.59 -10.49
C GLN A 101 6.07 19.49 -10.83
N GLY A 102 6.62 18.29 -10.73
CA GLY A 102 8.05 18.09 -10.97
C GLY A 102 8.42 16.62 -10.95
N ILE A 103 9.67 16.33 -11.26
CA ILE A 103 10.23 15.00 -11.23
C ILE A 103 10.68 14.70 -9.80
N LEU A 104 10.20 13.60 -9.22
CA LEU A 104 10.65 13.16 -7.89
C LEU A 104 12.11 12.68 -7.98
N ILE A 105 13.04 13.41 -7.36
CA ILE A 105 14.48 13.08 -7.44
C ILE A 105 14.97 12.24 -6.24
N GLN A 106 14.38 12.44 -5.07
CA GLN A 106 14.76 11.73 -3.84
C GLN A 106 13.57 11.65 -2.88
N ALA A 107 13.48 10.56 -2.13
CA ALA A 107 12.58 10.41 -1.00
C ALA A 107 13.20 9.51 0.08
N ASP A 108 13.18 9.98 1.31
CA ASP A 108 13.65 9.30 2.51
C ASP A 108 12.73 9.58 3.71
N ASP A 109 13.07 9.04 4.88
CA ASP A 109 12.28 9.19 6.10
C ASP A 109 12.14 10.65 6.59
N LYS A 110 13.00 11.57 6.13
CA LYS A 110 12.97 12.99 6.51
C LYS A 110 12.15 13.82 5.53
N GLY A 111 11.99 13.38 4.30
CA GLY A 111 11.18 14.07 3.30
C GLY A 111 11.48 13.64 1.87
N PHE A 112 11.08 14.47 0.93
CA PHE A 112 11.29 14.23 -0.49
C PHE A 112 11.66 15.52 -1.21
N SER A 113 12.33 15.39 -2.36
CA SER A 113 12.73 16.50 -3.22
C SER A 113 12.20 16.29 -4.63
N ILE A 114 11.70 17.36 -5.24
CA ILE A 114 11.22 17.37 -6.62
C ILE A 114 12.02 18.40 -7.44
N GLU A 115 12.31 18.06 -8.68
CA GLU A 115 12.85 18.98 -9.68
C GLU A 115 11.68 19.52 -10.51
N GLU A 116 11.36 20.81 -10.32
CA GLU A 116 10.34 21.50 -11.12
C GLU A 116 10.85 21.72 -12.55
N LYS A 117 9.96 21.60 -13.54
CA LYS A 117 10.26 21.89 -14.95
C LYS A 117 10.05 23.37 -15.27
#